data_AF-A0A2R6T783-F1
#
_entry.id   AF-A0A2R6T783-F1
#
_cell.length_a   1.000
_cell.length_b   1.000
_cell.length_c   1.000
_cell.angle_alpha   90.00
_cell.angle_beta   90.00
_cell.angle_gamma   90.00
#
_symmetry.space_group_name_H-M   'P 1'
#
loop_
_entity.id
_entity.type
_entity.pdbx_description
1 polymer ?
#
loop_
_entity_poly.entity_id
_entity_poly.type
_entity_poly.pdbx_seq_one_letter_code
_entity_poly.pdbx_strand_id
1 'polypeptide(L)'
;MGDKSEYYTSLKKTGLSSILGLLGGVVAYYIAGPSLAALKQKEPFGLLFLLFLVWIQQSLFPLIDVDPDEFSGKDWAFIGLMTLSFGFISWSLLLNL
;
A
#
# COMPACT_ATOMS: atom_id res chain seq x y z
N MET A 1 2.27 -32.60 1.16
CA MET A 1 1.18 -31.66 0.80
C MET A 1 1.52 -30.34 1.48
N GLY A 2 1.87 -29.30 0.72
CA GLY A 2 2.14 -27.97 1.28
C GLY A 2 0.92 -27.46 2.04
N ASP A 3 1.16 -26.94 3.23
CA ASP A 3 0.13 -26.58 4.19
C ASP A 3 -0.76 -25.48 3.61
N LYS A 4 -2.07 -25.73 3.48
CA LYS A 4 -3.00 -24.79 2.83
C LYS A 4 -3.03 -23.44 3.56
N SER A 5 -2.75 -23.45 4.87
CA SER A 5 -2.70 -22.28 5.76
C SER A 5 -1.70 -21.20 5.26
N GLU A 6 -0.50 -21.59 4.83
CA GLU A 6 0.55 -20.68 4.35
C GLU A 6 0.13 -19.99 3.04
N TYR A 7 -0.55 -20.73 2.16
CA TYR A 7 -1.05 -20.19 0.90
C TYR A 7 -2.12 -19.11 1.14
N TYR A 8 -3.09 -19.38 2.02
CA TYR A 8 -4.12 -18.41 2.38
C TYR A 8 -3.51 -17.16 3.03
N THR A 9 -2.51 -17.32 3.89
CA THR A 9 -1.82 -16.20 4.54
C THR A 9 -1.10 -15.34 3.50
N SER A 10 -0.38 -15.94 2.56
CA SER A 10 0.30 -15.23 1.47
C SER A 10 -0.67 -14.48 0.55
N LEU A 11 -1.83 -15.08 0.27
CA LEU A 11 -2.90 -14.45 -0.52
C LEU A 11 -3.51 -13.25 0.21
N LYS A 12 -3.77 -13.39 1.52
CA LYS A 12 -4.25 -12.30 2.39
C LYS A 12 -3.25 -11.14 2.43
N LYS A 13 -1.95 -11.43 2.61
CA LYS A 13 -0.87 -10.42 2.62
C LYS A 13 -0.88 -9.58 1.34
N THR A 14 -0.90 -10.27 0.19
CA THR A 14 -0.89 -9.63 -1.12
C THR A 14 -2.18 -8.85 -1.39
N GLY A 15 -3.33 -9.45 -1.09
CA GLY A 15 -4.63 -8.83 -1.31
C GLY A 15 -4.83 -7.55 -0.49
N LEU A 16 -4.50 -7.59 0.81
CA LEU A 16 -4.62 -6.42 1.68
C LEU A 16 -3.68 -5.30 1.25
N SER A 17 -2.43 -5.63 0.95
CA SER A 17 -1.42 -4.65 0.49
C SER A 17 -1.83 -3.96 -0.80
N SER A 18 -2.34 -4.71 -1.80
CA SER A 18 -2.79 -4.15 -3.07
C SER A 18 -4.03 -3.26 -2.92
N ILE A 19 -5.02 -3.67 -2.13
CA ILE A 19 -6.24 -2.87 -1.88
C ILE A 19 -5.88 -1.57 -1.16
N LEU A 20 -5.02 -1.63 -0.15
CA LEU A 20 -4.57 -0.44 0.58
C LEU A 20 -3.70 0.46 -0.29
N GLY A 21 -2.89 -0.11 -1.18
CA GLY A 21 -2.15 0.65 -2.20
C GLY A 21 -3.09 1.43 -3.10
N LEU A 22 -4.13 0.77 -3.65
CA LEU A 22 -5.14 1.42 -4.50
C LEU A 22 -5.88 2.55 -3.75
N LEU A 23 -6.40 2.28 -2.56
CA LEU A 23 -7.05 3.31 -1.74
C LEU A 23 -6.08 4.45 -1.39
N GLY A 24 -4.82 4.11 -1.17
CA GLY A 24 -3.74 5.05 -0.89
C GLY A 24 -3.46 6.00 -2.03
N GLY A 25 -3.38 5.50 -3.26
CA GLY A 25 -3.19 6.32 -4.46
C GLY A 25 -4.35 7.29 -4.68
N VAL A 26 -5.60 6.86 -4.44
CA VAL A 26 -6.78 7.72 -4.51
C VAL A 26 -6.70 8.85 -3.48
N VAL A 27 -6.43 8.52 -2.21
CA VAL A 27 -6.34 9.53 -1.15
C VAL A 27 -5.15 10.47 -1.38
N ALA A 28 -4.02 9.96 -1.84
CA ALA A 28 -2.85 10.76 -2.21
C ALA A 28 -3.18 11.77 -3.32
N TYR A 29 -3.97 11.39 -4.32
CA TYR A 29 -4.43 12.30 -5.37
C TYR A 29 -5.29 13.45 -4.81
N TYR A 30 -6.24 13.16 -3.92
CA TYR A 30 -7.07 14.20 -3.29
C TYR A 30 -6.26 15.14 -2.38
N ILE A 31 -5.23 14.63 -1.71
CA ILE A 31 -4.34 15.44 -0.84
C ILE A 31 -3.39 16.31 -1.67
N ALA A 32 -2.79 15.75 -2.73
CA ALA A 32 -1.87 16.44 -3.63
C ALA A 32 -2.58 17.48 -4.52
N GLY A 33 -3.86 17.25 -4.82
CA GLY A 33 -4.70 18.11 -5.65
C GLY A 33 -4.49 17.86 -7.15
N PRO A 34 -5.50 18.15 -7.99
CA PRO A 34 -5.51 17.79 -9.41
C PRO A 34 -4.61 18.67 -10.30
N SER A 35 -3.98 19.72 -9.77
CA SER A 35 -3.22 20.67 -10.59
C SER A 35 -1.73 20.33 -10.64
N LEU A 36 -1.13 20.35 -11.84
CA LEU A 36 0.31 20.15 -12.04
C LEU A 36 1.18 21.12 -11.22
N ALA A 37 0.68 22.32 -10.92
CA ALA A 37 1.36 23.29 -10.07
C ALA A 37 1.33 22.88 -8.58
N ALA A 38 0.26 22.25 -8.11
CA ALA A 38 0.17 21.70 -6.76
C ALA A 38 1.05 20.46 -6.58
N LEU A 39 1.19 19.62 -7.61
CA LEU A 39 2.08 18.46 -7.60
C LEU A 39 3.52 18.86 -7.26
N LYS A 40 4.08 19.90 -7.90
CA LYS A 40 5.48 20.29 -7.66
C LYS A 40 5.79 20.71 -6.20
N GLN A 41 4.77 21.10 -5.43
CA GLN A 41 4.89 21.48 -4.01
C GLN A 41 4.42 20.36 -3.07
N LYS A 42 3.50 19.49 -3.51
CA LYS A 42 2.82 18.49 -2.69
C LYS A 42 3.15 17.03 -3.04
N GLU A 43 3.92 16.78 -4.08
CA GLU A 43 4.45 15.44 -4.43
C GLU A 43 5.09 14.71 -3.24
N PRO A 44 5.95 15.33 -2.39
CA PRO A 44 6.50 14.64 -1.24
C PRO A 44 5.43 14.21 -0.23
N PHE A 45 4.29 14.91 -0.14
CA PHE A 45 3.20 14.52 0.76
C PHE A 45 2.46 13.27 0.28
N GLY A 46 2.28 13.08 -1.03
CA GLY A 46 1.69 11.86 -1.60
C GLY A 46 2.57 10.63 -1.34
N LEU A 47 3.89 10.78 -1.56
CA LEU A 47 4.89 9.76 -1.22
C LEU A 47 4.94 9.46 0.27
N LEU A 48 4.93 10.50 1.12
CA LEU A 48 4.92 10.34 2.58
C LEU A 48 3.64 9.65 3.06
N PHE A 49 2.51 9.91 2.41
CA PHE A 49 1.24 9.25 2.70
C PHE A 49 1.25 7.77 2.32
N LEU A 50 1.83 7.41 1.17
CA LEU A 50 2.02 6.00 0.80
C LEU A 50 2.95 5.27 1.78
N LEU A 51 4.04 5.91 2.21
CA LEU A 51 4.91 5.40 3.28
C LEU A 51 4.16 5.22 4.60
N PHE A 52 3.31 6.18 4.96
CA PHE A 52 2.45 6.10 6.13
C PHE A 52 1.43 4.95 6.03
N LEU A 53 0.91 4.67 4.83
CA LEU A 53 0.02 3.52 4.58
C LEU A 53 0.74 2.18 4.71
N VAL A 54 2.00 2.08 4.30
CA VAL A 54 2.83 0.89 4.57
C VAL A 54 3.04 0.74 6.07
N TRP A 55 3.21 1.84 6.80
CA TRP A 55 3.32 1.78 8.25
C TRP A 55 2.01 1.33 8.91
N ILE A 56 0.85 1.88 8.53
CA ILE A 56 -0.44 1.53 9.15
C ILE A 56 -0.88 0.09 8.88
N GLN A 57 -0.36 -0.54 7.82
CA GLN A 57 -0.60 -1.95 7.53
C GLN A 57 -0.22 -2.88 8.69
N GLN A 58 0.77 -2.52 9.51
CA GLN A 58 1.13 -3.28 10.72
C GLN A 58 -0.04 -3.41 11.70
N SER A 59 -0.94 -2.44 11.73
CA SER A 59 -2.15 -2.47 12.55
C SER A 59 -3.34 -3.11 11.85
N LEU A 60 -3.33 -3.19 10.50
CA LEU A 60 -4.40 -3.84 9.73
C LEU A 60 -4.21 -5.34 9.56
N PHE A 61 -2.98 -5.88 9.57
CA PHE A 61 -2.76 -7.32 9.48
C PHE A 61 -3.38 -8.12 10.65
N PRO A 62 -3.27 -7.69 11.92
CA PRO A 62 -3.91 -8.38 13.04
C PRO A 62 -5.44 -8.46 12.91
N LEU A 63 -6.08 -7.51 12.24
CA LEU A 63 -7.54 -7.49 12.01
C LEU A 63 -8.03 -8.62 11.09
N ILE A 64 -7.14 -9.19 10.27
CA ILE A 64 -7.47 -10.26 9.32
C ILE A 64 -6.87 -11.62 9.72
N ASP A 65 -6.51 -11.74 11.00
CA ASP A 65 -5.90 -12.95 11.60
C ASP A 65 -4.58 -13.31 10.91
N VAL A 66 -3.77 -12.29 10.64
CA VAL A 66 -2.41 -12.42 10.10
C VAL A 66 -1.47 -11.78 11.09
N ASP A 67 -0.57 -12.58 11.68
CA ASP A 67 0.35 -12.10 12.69
C ASP A 67 1.55 -11.38 12.04
N PRO A 68 1.71 -10.06 12.23
CA PRO A 68 2.83 -9.32 11.65
C PRO A 68 4.17 -9.66 12.33
N ASP A 69 4.16 -10.27 13.52
CA ASP A 69 5.36 -10.74 14.22
C ASP A 69 6.02 -11.94 13.52
N GLU A 70 5.28 -12.70 12.71
CA GLU A 70 5.84 -13.77 11.89
C GLU A 70 6.54 -13.25 10.62
N PHE A 71 6.45 -11.94 10.34
CA PHE A 71 6.98 -11.39 9.10
C PHE A 71 8.47 -11.14 9.22
N SER A 72 9.23 -11.72 8.29
CA SER A 72 10.63 -11.36 8.12
C SER A 72 10.75 -9.97 7.50
N GLY A 73 11.91 -9.33 7.62
CA GLY A 73 12.18 -8.05 6.95
C GLY A 73 11.99 -8.10 5.42
N LYS A 74 12.10 -9.29 4.82
CA LYS A 74 11.81 -9.51 3.39
C LYS A 74 10.31 -9.41 3.08
N ASP A 75 9.44 -9.88 3.96
CA ASP A 75 7.98 -9.80 3.79
C ASP A 75 7.51 -8.36 3.90
N TRP A 76 8.10 -7.61 4.84
CA TRP A 76 7.87 -6.17 4.95
C TRP A 76 8.32 -5.40 3.71
N ALA A 77 9.46 -5.76 3.12
CA ALA A 77 9.89 -5.19 1.84
C ALA A 77 8.90 -5.50 0.71
N PHE A 78 8.36 -6.72 0.66
CA PHE A 78 7.35 -7.11 -0.33
C PHE A 78 6.05 -6.32 -0.17
N ILE A 79 5.54 -6.21 1.06
CA ILE A 79 4.33 -5.45 1.39
C ILE A 79 4.51 -3.97 1.05
N GLY A 80 5.65 -3.38 1.41
CA GLY A 80 5.96 -2.00 1.07
C GLY A 80 6.01 -1.78 -0.44
N LEU A 81 6.69 -2.66 -1.17
CA LEU A 81 6.83 -2.59 -2.62
C LEU A 81 5.47 -2.73 -3.33
N MET A 82 4.63 -3.67 -2.89
CA MET A 82 3.30 -3.87 -3.47
C MET A 82 2.39 -2.66 -3.23
N THR A 83 2.35 -2.16 -2.01
CA THR A 83 1.53 -0.99 -1.64
C THR A 83 1.98 0.25 -2.41
N LEU A 84 3.30 0.49 -2.49
CA LEU A 84 3.85 1.61 -3.25
C LEU A 84 3.54 1.48 -4.73
N SER A 85 3.73 0.28 -5.32
CA SER A 85 3.49 0.05 -6.74
C SER A 85 2.03 0.27 -7.11
N PHE A 86 1.08 -0.31 -6.36
CA PHE A 86 -0.35 -0.11 -6.59
C PHE A 86 -0.80 1.33 -6.31
N GLY A 87 -0.22 1.97 -5.28
CA GLY A 87 -0.45 3.39 -4.99
C GLY A 87 0.01 4.30 -6.11
N PHE A 88 1.20 4.08 -6.66
CA PHE A 88 1.71 4.81 -7.81
C PHE A 88 0.89 4.59 -9.08
N ILE A 89 0.47 3.34 -9.34
CA ILE A 89 -0.41 3.02 -10.48
C ILE A 89 -1.74 3.77 -10.35
N SER A 90 -2.38 3.68 -9.17
CA SER A 90 -3.64 4.38 -8.90
C SER A 90 -3.50 5.90 -9.02
N TRP A 91 -2.44 6.47 -8.44
CA TRP A 91 -2.20 7.90 -8.50
C TRP A 91 -1.91 8.39 -9.93
N SER A 92 -1.08 7.66 -10.69
CA SER A 92 -0.77 7.99 -12.09
C SER A 92 -1.98 7.88 -13.00
N LEU A 93 -2.86 6.88 -12.77
CA LEU A 93 -4.11 6.73 -13.50
C LEU A 93 -5.03 7.94 -13.28
N LEU A 94 -5.18 8.41 -12.03
CA LEU A 94 -6.02 9.56 -11.70
C LEU A 94 -5.45 10.89 -12.22
N LEU A 95 -4.13 10.99 -12.34
CA LEU A 95 -3.48 12.17 -12.93
C LEU A 95 -3.63 12.25 -14.45
N ASN A 96 -3.86 11.12 -15.11
CA ASN A 96 -3.96 11.01 -16.56
C ASN A 96 -5.40 10.76 -17.06
N LEU A 97 -6.39 10.87 -16.16
CA LEU A 97 -7.82 10.80 -16.45
C LEU A 97 -8.40 12.22 -16.54
#